data_AF-A0AAW9I2S1-F1
#
_entry.id   AF-A0AAW9I2S1-F1
#
_cell.length_a   1.000
_cell.length_b   1.000
_cell.length_c   1.000
_cell.angle_alpha   90.00
_cell.angle_beta   90.00
_cell.angle_gamma   90.00
#
_symmetry.space_group_name_H-M   'P 1'
#
loop_
_entity.id
_entity.type
_entity.pdbx_description
1 polymer ?
#
loop_
_entity_poly.entity_id
_entity_poly.type
_entity_poly.pdbx_seq_one_letter_code
_entity_poly.pdbx_strand_id
1 'polypeptide(L)'
;DYMIDKLSKVKTNKMEIYVKILLRMGIYQIMFLNSISDYAAVNETVNLAKKKNSKVSGFVNGILRNVIRQKETIGEIKIKDDIDYLAVKYSYDKWMIRNWMIHFGEEFTKELLEANSQRPSIY
;
A
#
# COMPACT_ATOMS: atom_id res chain seq x y z
N ASP A 1 3.28 0.87 -0.45
CA ASP A 1 4.27 1.93 -0.82
C ASP A 1 3.95 2.66 -2.10
N TYR A 2 3.61 1.95 -3.18
CA TYR A 2 3.25 2.55 -4.47
C TYR A 2 2.33 3.79 -4.38
N MET A 3 1.25 3.71 -3.60
CA MET A 3 0.32 4.84 -3.39
C MET A 3 0.98 6.03 -2.66
N ILE A 4 1.84 5.78 -1.68
CA ILE A 4 2.57 6.82 -0.95
C ILE A 4 3.53 7.52 -1.92
N ASP A 5 4.25 6.76 -2.73
CA ASP A 5 5.25 7.28 -3.66
C ASP A 5 4.65 8.08 -4.83
N LYS A 6 3.35 7.87 -5.15
CA LYS A 6 2.59 8.75 -6.06
C LYS A 6 2.31 10.13 -5.47
N LEU A 7 2.04 10.20 -4.16
CA LEU A 7 1.58 11.41 -3.48
C LEU A 7 2.71 12.20 -2.82
N SER A 8 3.83 11.55 -2.53
CA SER A 8 4.94 12.12 -1.78
C SER A 8 6.15 12.41 -2.68
N LYS A 9 6.74 13.60 -2.48
CA LYS A 9 8.06 13.95 -3.03
C LYS A 9 9.18 13.15 -2.34
N VAL A 10 9.06 12.93 -1.03
CA VAL A 10 9.98 12.06 -0.28
C VAL A 10 9.57 10.62 -0.55
N LYS A 11 10.43 9.83 -1.19
CA LYS A 11 10.13 8.43 -1.48
C LYS A 11 10.17 7.58 -0.21
N THR A 12 9.36 6.53 -0.17
CA THR A 12 9.22 5.62 0.98
C THR A 12 10.57 5.09 1.47
N ASN A 13 11.49 4.73 0.57
CA ASN A 13 12.84 4.30 0.93
C ASN A 13 13.66 5.35 1.72
N LYS A 14 13.38 6.64 1.56
CA LYS A 14 14.04 7.76 2.26
C LYS A 14 13.29 8.22 3.51
N MET A 15 12.08 7.73 3.76
CA MET A 15 11.30 8.08 4.95
C MET A 15 11.82 7.33 6.19
N GLU A 16 11.73 7.99 7.35
CA GLU A 16 11.90 7.33 8.63
C GLU A 16 10.90 6.17 8.79
N ILE A 17 11.34 5.08 9.42
CA ILE A 17 10.57 3.83 9.48
C ILE A 17 9.18 4.01 10.10
N TYR A 18 9.06 4.81 11.16
CA TYR A 18 7.78 5.01 11.82
C TYR A 18 6.81 5.82 10.95
N VAL A 19 7.29 6.78 10.15
CA VAL A 19 6.45 7.55 9.22
C VAL A 19 5.88 6.63 8.15
N LYS A 20 6.71 5.73 7.60
CA LYS A 20 6.25 4.71 6.65
C LYS A 20 5.16 3.83 7.24
N ILE A 21 5.37 3.33 8.46
CA ILE A 21 4.42 2.43 9.14
C ILE A 21 3.08 3.14 9.33
N LEU A 22 3.09 4.38 9.83
CA LEU A 22 1.88 5.17 10.02
C LEU A 22 1.13 5.40 8.70
N LEU A 23 1.85 5.78 7.64
CA LEU A 23 1.23 5.97 6.33
C LEU A 23 0.66 4.66 5.76
N ARG A 24 1.37 3.54 5.87
CA ARG A 24 0.90 2.22 5.42
C ARG A 24 -0.38 1.82 6.18
N MET A 25 -0.39 1.96 7.50
CA MET A 25 -1.56 1.66 8.33
C MET A 25 -2.74 2.59 8.03
N GLY A 26 -2.51 3.88 7.93
CA GLY A 26 -3.56 4.87 7.65
C GLY A 26 -4.19 4.65 6.27
N ILE A 27 -3.37 4.40 5.25
CA ILE A 27 -3.84 4.07 3.91
C ILE A 27 -4.59 2.74 3.91
N TYR A 28 -4.09 1.73 4.62
CA TYR A 28 -4.76 0.44 4.69
C TYR A 28 -6.17 0.55 5.28
N GLN A 29 -6.32 1.32 6.36
CA GLN A 29 -7.62 1.62 6.96
C GLN A 29 -8.56 2.31 5.96
N ILE A 30 -8.09 3.35 5.26
CA ILE A 30 -8.91 4.12 4.31
C ILE A 30 -9.34 3.28 3.10
N MET A 31 -8.43 2.46 2.57
CA MET A 31 -8.62 1.78 1.28
C MET A 31 -9.29 0.40 1.40
N PHE A 32 -9.08 -0.31 2.52
CA PHE A 32 -9.44 -1.72 2.61
C PHE A 32 -10.32 -2.07 3.82
N LEU A 33 -10.55 -1.15 4.76
CA LEU A 33 -11.38 -1.39 5.94
C LEU A 33 -12.70 -0.62 5.88
N ASN A 34 -13.75 -1.30 5.43
CA ASN A 34 -15.09 -0.71 5.29
C ASN A 34 -15.74 -0.30 6.62
N SER A 35 -15.27 -0.82 7.75
CA SER A 35 -15.80 -0.54 9.09
C SER A 35 -15.24 0.72 9.74
N ILE A 36 -14.20 1.33 9.15
CA ILE A 36 -13.54 2.50 9.71
C ILE A 36 -13.84 3.72 8.83
N SER A 37 -14.37 4.78 9.41
CA SER A 37 -14.58 6.03 8.67
C SER A 37 -13.25 6.68 8.31
N ASP A 38 -13.19 7.30 7.12
CA ASP A 38 -12.00 8.01 6.65
C ASP A 38 -11.50 9.05 7.66
N TYR A 39 -12.43 9.74 8.33
CA TYR A 39 -12.11 10.69 9.40
C TYR A 39 -11.39 10.02 10.59
N ALA A 40 -11.92 8.89 11.08
CA ALA A 40 -11.33 8.18 12.22
C ALA A 40 -9.94 7.65 11.86
N ALA A 41 -9.78 7.04 10.68
CA ALA A 41 -8.49 6.54 10.20
C ALA A 41 -7.43 7.65 10.16
N VAL A 42 -7.78 8.84 9.64
CA VAL A 42 -6.88 9.99 9.61
C VAL A 42 -6.57 10.48 11.01
N ASN A 43 -7.58 10.71 11.84
CA ASN A 43 -7.40 11.30 13.17
C ASN A 43 -6.50 10.43 14.05
N GLU A 44 -6.75 9.13 14.14
CA GLU A 44 -5.96 8.22 14.96
C GLU A 44 -4.51 8.11 14.45
N THR A 45 -4.33 7.99 13.13
CA THR A 45 -2.98 7.92 12.56
C THR A 45 -2.18 9.21 12.80
N VAL A 46 -2.83 10.38 12.72
CA VAL A 46 -2.22 11.69 13.01
C VAL A 46 -1.91 11.85 14.50
N ASN A 47 -2.78 11.37 15.39
CA ASN A 47 -2.52 11.39 16.82
C ASN A 47 -1.35 10.50 17.21
N LEU A 48 -1.21 9.32 16.58
CA LEU A 48 -0.02 8.47 16.73
C LEU A 48 1.24 9.17 16.22
N ALA A 49 1.16 9.86 15.08
CA ALA A 49 2.27 10.67 14.56
C ALA A 49 2.69 11.75 15.56
N LYS A 50 1.74 12.50 16.14
CA LYS A 50 2.00 13.54 17.14
C LYS A 50 2.71 13.00 18.38
N LYS A 51 2.28 11.84 18.89
CA LYS A 51 2.88 11.18 20.06
C LYS A 51 4.36 10.82 19.82
N LYS A 52 4.74 10.48 18.57
CA LYS A 52 6.11 10.12 18.24
C LYS A 52 6.97 11.34 17.87
N ASN A 53 6.44 12.21 17.00
CA ASN A 53 7.08 13.45 16.56
C ASN A 53 6.03 14.38 15.94
N SER A 54 5.70 15.46 16.66
CA SER A 54 4.71 16.44 16.22
C SER A 54 5.05 17.13 14.89
N LYS A 55 6.33 17.21 14.51
CA LYS A 55 6.73 17.85 13.24
C LYS A 55 6.27 17.07 12.01
N VAL A 56 6.11 15.75 12.12
CA VAL A 56 5.69 14.91 10.97
C VAL A 56 4.18 14.72 10.87
N SER A 57 3.41 15.10 11.89
CA SER A 57 1.96 14.87 11.89
C SER A 57 1.25 15.62 10.77
N GLY A 58 1.74 16.82 10.41
CA GLY A 58 1.22 17.58 9.27
C GLY A 58 1.45 16.87 7.94
N PHE A 59 2.63 16.27 7.76
CA PHE A 59 2.95 15.48 6.57
C PHE A 59 2.05 14.24 6.47
N VAL A 60 1.92 13.46 7.55
CA VAL A 60 1.04 12.29 7.61
C VAL A 60 -0.41 12.66 7.27
N ASN A 61 -0.94 13.70 7.92
CA ASN A 61 -2.29 14.21 7.66
C ASN A 61 -2.49 14.60 6.18
N GLY A 62 -1.52 15.33 5.61
CA GLY A 62 -1.57 15.79 4.23
C GLY A 62 -1.62 14.63 3.23
N ILE A 63 -0.81 13.59 3.42
CA ILE A 63 -0.82 12.40 2.56
C ILE A 63 -2.15 11.66 2.69
N LEU A 64 -2.64 11.38 3.90
CA LEU A 64 -3.89 10.63 4.07
C LEU A 64 -5.11 11.37 3.52
N ARG A 65 -5.17 12.70 3.67
CA ARG A 65 -6.22 13.52 3.02
C ARG A 65 -6.15 13.48 1.50
N ASN A 66 -4.94 13.47 0.93
CA ASN A 66 -4.76 13.31 -0.51
C ASN A 66 -5.18 11.93 -1.01
N VAL A 67 -5.03 10.89 -0.18
CA VAL A 67 -5.52 9.53 -0.47
C VAL A 67 -7.04 9.54 -0.55
N ILE A 68 -7.73 10.13 0.44
CA ILE A 68 -9.20 10.25 0.44
C ILE A 68 -9.68 11.04 -0.78
N ARG A 69 -9.04 12.17 -1.10
CA ARG A 69 -9.43 12.99 -2.27
C ARG A 69 -9.30 12.24 -3.60
N GLN A 70 -8.38 11.28 -3.69
CA GLN A 70 -8.10 10.51 -4.91
C GLN A 70 -8.48 9.03 -4.73
N LYS A 71 -9.38 8.71 -3.79
CA LYS A 71 -9.63 7.34 -3.32
C LYS A 71 -9.95 6.37 -4.46
N GLU A 72 -10.70 6.84 -5.45
CA GLU A 72 -11.12 6.04 -6.61
C GLU A 72 -9.98 5.70 -7.57
N THR A 73 -8.98 6.59 -7.72
CA THR A 73 -7.94 6.47 -8.76
C THR A 73 -6.54 6.18 -8.22
N ILE A 74 -6.29 6.44 -6.93
CA ILE A 74 -4.95 6.32 -6.35
C ILE A 74 -4.45 4.87 -6.34
N GLY A 75 -5.36 3.91 -6.27
CA GLY A 75 -5.09 2.47 -6.34
C GLY A 75 -4.78 1.94 -7.74
N GLU A 76 -5.08 2.69 -8.80
CA GLU A 76 -4.86 2.25 -10.18
C GLU A 76 -3.36 2.01 -10.45
N ILE A 77 -2.98 0.81 -10.86
CA ILE A 77 -1.58 0.47 -11.18
C ILE A 77 -1.35 0.75 -12.66
N LYS A 78 -0.65 1.83 -12.96
CA LYS A 78 -0.30 2.26 -14.34
C LYS A 78 1.12 1.83 -14.68
N ILE A 79 1.34 0.52 -14.75
CA ILE A 79 2.63 -0.09 -15.07
C ILE A 79 2.44 -1.00 -16.30
N LYS A 80 3.30 -0.85 -17.31
CA LYS A 80 3.23 -1.63 -18.55
C LYS A 80 3.96 -2.97 -18.47
N ASP A 81 5.02 -3.05 -17.66
CA ASP A 81 5.76 -4.29 -17.45
C ASP A 81 4.96 -5.22 -16.54
N ASP A 82 4.73 -6.45 -16.98
CA ASP A 82 3.88 -7.40 -16.28
C ASP A 82 4.43 -7.81 -14.92
N ILE A 83 5.75 -8.00 -14.81
CA ILE A 83 6.39 -8.38 -13.54
C ILE A 83 6.24 -7.24 -12.52
N ASP A 84 6.48 -6.00 -12.94
CA ASP A 84 6.36 -4.83 -12.08
C ASP A 84 4.90 -4.56 -11.71
N TYR A 85 3.97 -4.78 -12.63
CA TYR A 85 2.53 -4.70 -12.35
C TYR A 85 2.13 -5.72 -11.29
N LEU A 86 2.49 -7.00 -11.48
CA LEU A 86 2.15 -8.08 -10.56
C LEU A 86 2.82 -7.89 -9.18
N ALA A 87 4.06 -7.40 -9.15
CA ALA A 87 4.78 -7.10 -7.92
C ALA A 87 4.04 -6.06 -7.08
N VAL A 88 3.53 -5.00 -7.71
CA VAL A 88 2.76 -3.96 -7.01
C VAL A 88 1.37 -4.47 -6.63
N LYS A 89 0.68 -5.18 -7.53
CA LYS A 89 -0.70 -5.65 -7.32
C LYS A 89 -0.78 -6.64 -6.16
N TYR A 90 0.11 -7.62 -6.15
CA TYR A 90 0.08 -8.73 -5.20
C TYR A 90 1.09 -8.58 -4.06
N SER A 91 1.81 -7.46 -3.99
CA SER A 91 2.78 -7.15 -2.92
C SER A 91 3.91 -8.18 -2.78
N TYR A 92 4.43 -8.65 -3.92
CA TYR A 92 5.55 -9.58 -3.97
C TYR A 92 6.79 -8.97 -4.61
N ASP A 93 7.95 -9.48 -4.24
CA ASP A 93 9.19 -9.09 -4.88
C ASP A 93 9.26 -9.59 -6.33
N LYS A 94 9.81 -8.76 -7.21
CA LYS A 94 9.97 -9.04 -8.65
C LYS A 94 10.71 -10.35 -8.91
N TRP A 95 11.73 -10.66 -8.09
CA TRP A 95 12.53 -11.87 -8.27
C TRP A 95 11.69 -13.14 -8.09
N MET A 96 10.72 -13.13 -7.17
CA MET A 96 9.90 -14.29 -6.90
C MET A 96 8.88 -14.54 -8.01
N ILE A 97 8.27 -13.47 -8.53
CA ILE A 97 7.38 -13.54 -9.68
C ILE A 97 8.13 -14.05 -10.91
N ARG A 98 9.34 -13.53 -11.18
CA ARG A 98 10.20 -14.03 -12.26
C ARG A 98 10.50 -15.52 -12.11
N ASN A 99 10.85 -15.93 -10.89
CA ASN A 99 11.14 -17.34 -10.60
C ASN A 99 9.93 -18.24 -10.89
N TRP A 100 8.74 -17.86 -10.44
CA TRP A 100 7.52 -18.62 -10.71
C TRP A 100 7.14 -18.64 -12.18
N MET A 101 7.28 -17.52 -12.90
CA MET A 101 7.04 -17.49 -14.35
C MET A 101 7.97 -18.45 -15.11
N ILE A 102 9.24 -18.54 -14.71
CA ILE A 102 10.21 -19.45 -15.32
C ILE A 102 9.84 -20.92 -15.07
N HIS A 103 9.39 -21.25 -13.86
CA HIS A 103 9.18 -22.64 -13.45
C HIS A 103 7.78 -23.18 -13.72
N PHE A 104 6.76 -22.32 -13.67
CA PHE A 104 5.35 -22.72 -13.75
C PHE A 104 4.59 -22.08 -14.92
N GLY A 105 5.22 -21.15 -15.64
CA GLY A 105 4.57 -20.38 -16.69
C GLY A 105 3.75 -19.21 -16.16
N GLU A 106 3.33 -18.34 -17.07
CA GLU A 106 2.68 -17.07 -16.75
C GLU A 106 1.27 -17.25 -16.18
N GLU A 107 0.42 -18.05 -16.83
CA GLU A 107 -0.97 -18.24 -16.42
C GLU A 107 -1.07 -18.81 -15.00
N PHE A 108 -0.36 -19.91 -14.74
CA PHE A 108 -0.34 -20.51 -13.40
C PHE A 108 0.24 -19.56 -12.35
N THR A 109 1.27 -18.77 -12.69
CA THR A 109 1.82 -17.78 -11.75
C THR A 109 0.77 -16.73 -11.38
N LYS A 110 -0.06 -16.28 -12.32
CA LYS A 110 -1.16 -15.34 -12.05
C LYS A 110 -2.22 -15.97 -11.14
N GLU A 111 -2.58 -17.23 -11.38
CA GLU A 111 -3.50 -17.99 -10.52
C GLU A 111 -2.95 -18.15 -9.10
N LEU A 112 -1.67 -18.52 -8.97
CA LEU A 112 -0.98 -18.67 -7.70
C LEU A 112 -0.97 -17.37 -6.89
N LEU A 113 -0.66 -16.25 -7.55
CA LEU A 113 -0.64 -14.92 -6.92
C LEU A 113 -2.03 -14.51 -6.41
N GLU A 114 -3.07 -14.78 -7.22
CA GLU A 114 -4.45 -14.49 -6.85
C GLU A 114 -4.89 -15.36 -5.66
N ALA A 115 -4.64 -16.68 -5.72
CA ALA A 115 -5.00 -17.61 -4.65
C ALA A 115 -4.35 -17.24 -3.31
N ASN A 116 -3.06 -16.87 -3.32
CA ASN A 116 -2.35 -16.48 -2.11
C ASN A 116 -2.78 -15.12 -1.54
N SER A 117 -3.46 -14.29 -2.34
CA SER A 117 -3.95 -12.97 -1.91
C SER A 117 -5.35 -13.03 -1.29
N GLN A 118 -5.99 -14.19 -1.34
CA GLN A 118 -7.28 -14.42 -0.70
C GLN A 118 -7.12 -14.71 0.79
N ARG A 119 -8.19 -14.47 1.55
CA ARG A 119 -8.22 -14.82 2.97
C ARG A 119 -8.10 -16.35 3.10
N PRO A 120 -7.13 -16.85 3.86
CA PRO A 120 -6.98 -18.29 4.04
C PRO A 120 -8.22 -18.87 4.71
N SER A 121 -8.57 -20.09 4.31
CA SER A 121 -9.64 -20.85 4.94
C SER A 121 -9.18 -21.39 6.30
N ILE A 122 -10.09 -21.55 7.25
CA ILE A 122 -9.79 -22.04 8.61
C ILE A 122 -10.10 -23.54 8.72
N TYR A 123 -9.83 -24.32 7.67
CA TYR A 123 -10.08 -25.77 7.66
C TYR A 123 -8.76 -26.54 7.66
#